data_AF-A0A9K3GKG2-F1
#
_entry.id   AF-A0A9K3GKG2-F1
#
_cell.length_a   1.000
_cell.length_b   1.000
_cell.length_c   1.000
_cell.angle_alpha   90.00
_cell.angle_beta   90.00
_cell.angle_gamma   90.00
#
_symmetry.space_group_name_H-M   'P 1'
#
loop_
_entity.id
_entity.type
_entity.pdbx_description
1 polymer ?
#
loop_
_entity_poly.entity_id
_entity_poly.type
_entity_poly.pdbx_seq_one_letter_code
_entity_poly.pdbx_strand_id
1 'polypeptide(L)'
;MPVLLALLLCVSVALGFNVTCVYPEKWLDKPYYDERQDLYLRGNAAGLSPDVGTLMWKVADTADTWTVSLPGDLSPEGMSVDIYIGDGYRHRGYPLPVDAWVQEAVVYPFWNTVVGEWYYSYNTLHSPQLENSRYYSVYLSPLFLENPLAVSKHLLVMHDGNDLFSPDPTVSHHTCPDDSCALFGSWDLDSDIDNAIVNGRIYSDLIVLGLFSTDEREDEYTYSFDVSEGCGGDGDKYLSFISDTVLPNLDNILGDGLVDAPTKDIYLAGSDLGGLISCYGGLDNTASGCDSPSGCHWGGVGCLSPCFWWDQQDMLTDVIPSNEVNAAMRVFLGYGSEEEDALNVNKAYYALLNEGYSTDNVRKEYALWGGHDITTWTTLLDGLLVYFFSDAE
;
A
#
# COMPACT_ATOMS: atom_id res chain seq x y z
N MET A 1 -57.70 -31.16 -21.49
CA MET A 1 -56.67 -30.78 -20.51
C MET A 1 -56.08 -29.45 -20.96
N PRO A 2 -56.31 -28.34 -20.24
CA PRO A 2 -55.61 -27.10 -20.52
C PRO A 2 -54.25 -27.12 -19.83
N VAL A 3 -53.20 -26.74 -20.55
CA VAL A 3 -51.86 -26.52 -20.01
C VAL A 3 -51.88 -25.17 -19.30
N LEU A 4 -51.68 -25.19 -17.98
CA LEU A 4 -51.54 -23.98 -17.17
C LEU A 4 -50.12 -23.44 -17.39
N LEU A 5 -50.01 -22.30 -18.08
CA LEU A 5 -48.74 -21.58 -18.21
C LEU A 5 -48.53 -20.80 -16.91
N ALA A 6 -47.64 -21.28 -16.05
CA ALA A 6 -47.22 -20.54 -14.86
C ALA A 6 -46.29 -19.40 -15.29
N LEU A 7 -46.79 -18.16 -15.26
CA LEU A 7 -45.94 -16.97 -15.27
C LEU A 7 -45.20 -16.93 -13.92
N LEU A 8 -43.91 -17.26 -13.91
CA LEU A 8 -43.03 -16.81 -12.83
C LEU A 8 -42.87 -15.29 -12.98
N LEU A 9 -43.55 -14.52 -12.13
CA LEU A 9 -43.09 -13.18 -11.80
C LEU A 9 -41.84 -13.33 -10.94
N CYS A 10 -40.65 -13.21 -11.55
CA CYS A 10 -39.48 -12.80 -10.80
C CYS A 10 -39.72 -11.35 -10.38
N VAL A 11 -40.12 -11.15 -9.13
CA VAL A 11 -39.95 -9.86 -8.48
C VAL A 11 -38.47 -9.77 -8.14
N SER A 12 -37.70 -9.12 -9.01
CA SER A 12 -36.37 -8.64 -8.63
C SER A 12 -36.57 -7.58 -7.55
N VAL A 13 -36.43 -7.96 -6.29
CA VAL A 13 -36.10 -6.98 -5.26
C VAL A 13 -34.71 -6.49 -5.67
N ALA A 14 -34.61 -5.26 -6.18
CA ALA A 14 -33.30 -4.66 -6.39
C ALA A 14 -32.61 -4.67 -5.02
N LEU A 15 -31.59 -5.50 -4.86
CA LEU A 15 -30.75 -5.50 -3.67
C LEU A 15 -29.99 -4.18 -3.73
N GLY A 16 -30.41 -3.19 -2.95
CA GLY A 16 -29.62 -1.97 -2.78
C GLY A 16 -28.34 -2.30 -2.02
N PHE A 17 -27.27 -1.57 -2.30
CA PHE A 17 -26.05 -1.59 -1.49
C PHE A 17 -25.95 -0.29 -0.68
N ASN A 18 -25.26 -0.36 0.46
CA ASN A 18 -25.10 0.76 1.36
C ASN A 18 -23.68 1.32 1.28
N VAL A 19 -23.56 2.65 1.25
CA VAL A 19 -22.31 3.34 1.54
C VAL A 19 -22.41 3.97 2.90
N THR A 20 -21.49 3.61 3.79
CA THR A 20 -21.42 4.06 5.17
C THR A 20 -20.16 4.91 5.35
N CYS A 21 -20.36 6.17 5.72
CA CYS A 21 -19.29 7.07 6.11
C CYS A 21 -19.11 7.00 7.63
N VAL A 22 -17.87 6.81 8.07
CA VAL A 22 -17.49 6.85 9.49
C VAL A 22 -16.55 8.04 9.71
N TYR A 23 -16.96 8.98 10.55
CA TYR A 23 -16.19 10.18 10.87
C TYR A 23 -16.55 10.71 12.26
N PRO A 24 -15.61 11.18 13.09
CA PRO A 24 -15.96 11.58 14.44
C PRO A 24 -16.82 12.86 14.45
N GLU A 25 -18.07 12.76 14.91
CA GLU A 25 -19.08 13.84 14.80
C GLU A 25 -18.61 15.15 15.43
N LYS A 26 -17.87 15.06 16.54
CA LYS A 26 -17.33 16.22 17.26
C LYS A 26 -16.46 17.15 16.39
N TRP A 27 -16.03 16.70 15.20
CA TRP A 27 -15.23 17.50 14.26
C TRP A 27 -16.08 18.22 13.21
N LEU A 28 -17.32 17.77 12.97
CA LEU A 28 -18.28 18.45 12.08
C LEU A 28 -18.80 19.76 12.70
N ASP A 29 -18.78 19.89 14.03
CA ASP A 29 -19.21 21.07 14.79
C ASP A 29 -18.24 22.26 14.74
N LYS A 30 -17.15 22.19 13.98
CA LYS A 30 -16.17 23.27 13.91
C LYS A 30 -16.69 24.45 13.07
N PRO A 31 -16.44 25.71 13.49
CA PRO A 31 -17.00 26.93 12.89
C PRO A 31 -16.53 27.23 11.45
N TYR A 32 -15.71 26.35 10.87
CA TYR A 32 -15.26 26.47 9.48
C TYR A 32 -16.33 26.02 8.48
N TYR A 33 -17.28 25.18 8.90
CA TYR A 33 -18.38 24.69 8.07
C TYR A 33 -19.61 25.58 8.28
N ASP A 34 -20.22 26.05 7.18
CA ASP A 34 -21.48 26.81 7.20
C ASP A 34 -22.57 26.00 7.95
N GLU A 35 -23.67 26.63 8.37
CA GLU A 35 -24.67 26.12 9.34
C GLU A 35 -25.33 24.75 9.00
N ARG A 36 -24.98 24.11 7.87
CA ARG A 36 -25.40 22.75 7.49
C ARG A 36 -24.22 21.78 7.51
N GLN A 37 -24.18 20.96 8.55
CA GLN A 37 -23.19 19.89 8.79
C GLN A 37 -23.62 18.52 8.23
N ASP A 38 -24.61 18.50 7.34
CA ASP A 38 -25.05 17.27 6.69
C ASP A 38 -23.93 16.73 5.77
N LEU A 39 -23.80 15.40 5.72
CA LEU A 39 -22.88 14.73 4.80
C LEU A 39 -23.58 14.36 3.50
N TYR A 40 -22.89 14.54 2.38
CA TYR A 40 -23.38 14.21 1.05
C TYR A 40 -22.42 13.27 0.33
N LEU A 41 -22.98 12.29 -0.39
CA LEU A 41 -22.26 11.35 -1.24
C LEU A 41 -22.35 11.78 -2.70
N ARG A 42 -21.23 11.77 -3.42
CA ARG A 42 -21.15 11.95 -4.88
C ARG A 42 -20.37 10.81 -5.53
N GLY A 43 -20.61 10.61 -6.81
CA GLY A 43 -19.98 9.54 -7.60
C GLY A 43 -20.50 9.51 -9.04
N ASN A 44 -19.90 8.66 -9.88
CA ASN A 44 -20.24 8.54 -11.31
C ASN A 44 -21.05 7.28 -11.64
N ALA A 45 -21.35 6.43 -10.65
CA ALA A 45 -22.05 5.16 -10.79
C ALA A 45 -23.23 5.04 -9.82
N ALA A 46 -23.99 3.94 -9.89
CA ALA A 46 -25.07 3.61 -8.96
C ALA A 46 -26.15 4.71 -8.78
N GLY A 47 -26.38 5.52 -9.81
CA GLY A 47 -27.35 6.63 -9.77
C GLY A 47 -26.86 7.88 -9.04
N LEU A 48 -25.60 7.93 -8.62
CA LEU A 48 -24.95 9.13 -8.09
C LEU A 48 -24.64 10.13 -9.20
N SER A 49 -24.46 11.39 -8.79
CA SER A 49 -23.98 12.48 -9.64
C SER A 49 -22.64 13.00 -9.11
N PRO A 50 -21.69 13.37 -9.98
CA PRO A 50 -20.47 14.07 -9.57
C PRO A 50 -20.74 15.53 -9.17
N ASP A 51 -21.86 16.11 -9.62
CA ASP A 51 -22.15 17.54 -9.45
C ASP A 51 -23.14 17.84 -8.32
N VAL A 52 -23.97 16.85 -7.94
CA VAL A 52 -25.06 17.01 -6.97
C VAL A 52 -24.99 15.91 -5.92
N GLY A 53 -24.88 16.30 -4.66
CA GLY A 53 -24.79 15.39 -3.53
C GLY A 53 -26.09 14.64 -3.23
N THR A 54 -25.97 13.35 -2.93
CA THR A 54 -27.03 12.58 -2.28
C THR A 54 -26.86 12.66 -0.78
N LEU A 55 -27.88 13.14 -0.06
CA LEU A 55 -27.83 13.27 1.40
C LEU A 55 -27.60 11.90 2.07
N MET A 56 -26.62 11.85 2.97
CA MET A 56 -26.37 10.70 3.83
C MET A 56 -27.10 10.88 5.16
N TRP A 57 -27.81 9.83 5.59
CA TRP A 57 -28.59 9.86 6.82
C TRP A 57 -27.74 9.42 8.00
N LYS A 58 -27.76 10.20 9.06
CA LYS A 58 -27.12 9.81 10.32
C LYS A 58 -27.77 8.51 10.83
N VAL A 59 -26.95 7.50 11.14
CA VAL A 59 -27.41 6.25 11.74
C VAL A 59 -27.79 6.52 13.19
N ALA A 60 -29.02 6.16 13.58
CA ALA A 60 -29.50 6.36 14.94
C ALA A 60 -28.61 5.60 15.95
N ASP A 61 -28.38 6.19 17.12
CA ASP A 61 -27.63 5.62 18.25
C ASP A 61 -26.11 5.42 18.07
N THR A 62 -25.52 5.87 16.95
CA THR A 62 -24.07 6.02 16.76
C THR A 62 -23.71 7.50 16.54
N ALA A 63 -22.75 8.03 17.29
CA ALA A 63 -22.32 9.43 17.10
C ALA A 63 -21.68 9.63 15.71
N ASP A 64 -20.91 8.65 15.23
CA ASP A 64 -19.88 8.87 14.21
C ASP A 64 -20.19 8.22 12.85
N THR A 65 -21.45 7.96 12.52
CA THR A 65 -21.82 7.18 11.32
C THR A 65 -23.00 7.74 10.53
N TRP A 66 -22.83 7.81 9.20
CA TRP A 66 -23.85 8.21 8.23
C TRP A 66 -23.93 7.19 7.11
N THR A 67 -25.12 6.95 6.57
CA THR A 67 -25.35 5.93 5.54
C THR A 67 -26.29 6.42 4.44
N VAL A 68 -26.10 5.89 3.24
CA VAL A 68 -27.04 6.03 2.13
C VAL A 68 -27.21 4.69 1.44
N SER A 69 -28.47 4.33 1.17
CA SER A 69 -28.81 3.17 0.37
C SER A 69 -29.00 3.58 -1.08
N LEU A 70 -28.24 2.96 -1.98
CA LEU A 70 -28.27 3.28 -3.41
C LEU A 70 -29.03 2.20 -4.19
N PRO A 71 -29.77 2.58 -5.26
CA PRO A 71 -30.49 1.62 -6.08
C PRO A 71 -29.55 0.88 -7.05
N GLY A 72 -29.73 -0.44 -7.18
CA GLY A 72 -29.13 -1.26 -8.23
C GLY A 72 -27.98 -2.16 -7.78
N ASP A 73 -27.52 -3.01 -8.69
CA ASP A 73 -26.33 -3.85 -8.52
C ASP A 73 -25.07 -2.99 -8.78
N LEU A 74 -24.04 -3.13 -7.93
CA LEU A 74 -22.74 -2.48 -8.14
C LEU A 74 -22.16 -2.83 -9.51
N SER A 75 -21.43 -1.88 -10.11
CA SER A 75 -20.65 -2.15 -11.32
C SER A 75 -19.73 -3.36 -11.07
N PRO A 76 -19.57 -4.29 -12.04
CA PRO A 76 -18.59 -5.36 -11.98
C PRO A 76 -17.16 -4.88 -11.72
N GLU A 77 -16.88 -3.61 -12.06
CA GLU A 77 -15.57 -2.95 -11.97
C GLU A 77 -15.39 -2.17 -10.66
N GLY A 78 -16.39 -2.14 -9.77
CA GLY A 78 -16.39 -1.28 -8.59
C GLY A 78 -16.76 0.17 -8.94
N MET A 79 -16.58 1.09 -8.00
CA MET A 79 -16.74 2.52 -8.22
C MET A 79 -15.91 3.32 -7.20
N SER A 80 -15.77 4.61 -7.42
CA SER A 80 -15.17 5.51 -6.42
C SER A 80 -16.17 6.60 -6.05
N VAL A 81 -16.16 7.02 -4.79
CA VAL A 81 -17.11 7.99 -4.24
C VAL A 81 -16.42 9.10 -3.49
N ASP A 82 -17.09 10.25 -3.44
CA ASP A 82 -16.64 11.40 -2.69
C ASP A 82 -17.64 11.77 -1.59
N ILE A 83 -17.13 12.04 -0.39
CA ILE A 83 -17.90 12.57 0.74
C ILE A 83 -17.72 14.09 0.85
N TYR A 84 -18.81 14.81 1.05
CA TYR A 84 -18.82 16.25 1.22
C TYR A 84 -19.44 16.65 2.58
N ILE A 85 -18.84 17.65 3.24
CA ILE A 85 -19.49 18.40 4.33
C ILE A 85 -20.28 19.55 3.70
N GLY A 86 -21.58 19.57 3.98
CA GLY A 86 -22.51 20.25 3.09
C GLY A 86 -22.39 19.71 1.66
N ASP A 87 -23.12 20.26 0.71
CA ASP A 87 -22.97 19.85 -0.70
C ASP A 87 -21.87 20.66 -1.42
N GLY A 88 -20.80 21.03 -0.71
CA GLY A 88 -19.82 22.01 -1.20
C GLY A 88 -18.37 21.82 -0.73
N TYR A 89 -18.12 21.04 0.33
CA TYR A 89 -16.76 20.84 0.84
C TYR A 89 -16.34 19.37 0.79
N ARG A 90 -15.69 18.97 -0.31
CA ARG A 90 -15.20 17.62 -0.57
C ARG A 90 -14.10 17.22 0.43
N HIS A 91 -14.08 15.95 0.82
CA HIS A 91 -12.94 15.37 1.53
C HIS A 91 -11.64 15.47 0.70
N ARG A 92 -10.51 15.41 1.40
CA ARG A 92 -9.17 15.33 0.80
C ARG A 92 -8.85 13.88 0.42
N GLY A 93 -7.81 13.72 -0.39
CA GLY A 93 -7.43 12.40 -0.88
C GLY A 93 -8.03 12.07 -2.24
N TYR A 94 -7.54 10.95 -2.77
CA TYR A 94 -8.11 10.26 -3.93
C TYR A 94 -9.58 9.91 -3.65
N PRO A 95 -10.46 9.85 -4.67
CA PRO A 95 -11.82 9.34 -4.51
C PRO A 95 -11.84 8.00 -3.75
N LEU A 96 -12.76 7.82 -2.81
CA LEU A 96 -12.75 6.65 -1.93
C LEU A 96 -13.23 5.41 -2.71
N PRO A 97 -12.40 4.36 -2.86
CA PRO A 97 -12.77 3.20 -3.65
C PRO A 97 -13.86 2.38 -2.94
N VAL A 98 -14.78 1.85 -3.73
CA VAL A 98 -15.84 0.93 -3.33
C VAL A 98 -15.71 -0.33 -4.17
N ASP A 99 -15.28 -1.40 -3.51
CA ASP A 99 -15.05 -2.70 -4.11
C ASP A 99 -16.28 -3.21 -4.86
N ALA A 100 -16.06 -3.91 -5.98
CA ALA A 100 -17.13 -4.57 -6.71
C ALA A 100 -17.80 -5.65 -5.83
N TRP A 101 -19.10 -5.90 -6.08
CA TRP A 101 -19.85 -7.01 -5.48
C TRP A 101 -20.04 -6.96 -3.94
N VAL A 102 -19.77 -5.83 -3.28
CA VAL A 102 -20.07 -5.66 -1.85
C VAL A 102 -21.53 -5.23 -1.61
N GLN A 103 -22.12 -5.66 -0.50
CA GLN A 103 -23.44 -5.16 -0.07
C GLN A 103 -23.32 -3.89 0.78
N GLU A 104 -22.18 -3.71 1.42
CA GLU A 104 -21.88 -2.58 2.27
C GLU A 104 -20.44 -2.13 2.02
N ALA A 105 -20.26 -0.83 1.84
CA ALA A 105 -18.96 -0.19 1.74
C ALA A 105 -18.80 0.77 2.92
N VAL A 106 -17.69 0.66 3.65
CA VAL A 106 -17.34 1.61 4.71
C VAL A 106 -16.22 2.50 4.20
N VAL A 107 -16.39 3.81 4.34
CA VAL A 107 -15.44 4.81 3.87
C VAL A 107 -15.09 5.79 4.99
N TYR A 108 -13.83 6.24 4.99
CA TYR A 108 -13.26 7.08 6.03
C TYR A 108 -12.71 8.38 5.42
N PRO A 109 -13.48 9.48 5.44
CA PRO A 109 -13.02 10.75 4.91
C PRO A 109 -12.20 11.55 5.94
N PHE A 110 -11.47 12.54 5.43
CA PHE A 110 -10.77 13.59 6.20
C PHE A 110 -10.74 14.89 5.37
N TRP A 111 -10.53 16.04 6.01
CA TRP A 111 -10.72 17.34 5.36
C TRP A 111 -9.66 18.40 5.65
N ASN A 112 -9.07 18.41 6.84
CA ASN A 112 -8.28 19.54 7.33
C ASN A 112 -6.81 19.20 7.48
N THR A 113 -6.50 18.00 7.97
CA THR A 113 -5.13 17.54 8.16
C THR A 113 -4.48 17.32 6.80
N VAL A 114 -3.26 17.83 6.64
CA VAL A 114 -2.48 17.77 5.39
C VAL A 114 -1.06 17.25 5.59
N VAL A 115 -0.69 16.95 6.84
CA VAL A 115 0.60 16.39 7.21
C VAL A 115 0.32 15.14 8.04
N GLY A 116 0.96 14.03 7.70
CA GLY A 116 0.91 12.78 8.44
C GLY A 116 1.77 12.83 9.70
N GLU A 117 1.95 11.68 10.32
CA GLU A 117 2.86 11.50 11.44
C GLU A 117 3.70 10.26 11.18
N TRP A 118 4.98 10.32 11.50
CA TRP A 118 5.83 9.15 11.51
C TRP A 118 6.58 9.05 12.83
N TYR A 119 7.01 7.85 13.17
CA TYR A 119 7.81 7.63 14.38
C TYR A 119 8.73 6.44 14.24
N TYR A 120 9.84 6.49 14.98
CA TYR A 120 10.66 5.32 15.25
C TYR A 120 10.14 4.57 16.49
N SER A 121 10.14 3.25 16.42
CA SER A 121 9.76 2.39 17.53
C SER A 121 10.72 2.55 18.71
N TYR A 122 10.20 2.56 19.93
CA TYR A 122 11.02 2.50 21.16
C TYR A 122 11.48 1.07 21.50
N ASN A 123 10.77 0.05 21.02
CA ASN A 123 11.06 -1.35 21.29
C ASN A 123 11.39 -2.07 19.99
N THR A 124 12.23 -3.10 20.09
CA THR A 124 12.54 -3.95 18.94
C THR A 124 11.50 -5.05 18.75
N LEU A 125 11.32 -5.46 17.49
CA LEU A 125 10.62 -6.68 17.10
C LEU A 125 11.63 -7.82 17.08
N HIS A 126 11.33 -8.90 17.80
CA HIS A 126 12.14 -10.11 17.76
C HIS A 126 11.75 -10.95 16.55
N SER A 127 12.75 -11.42 15.81
CA SER A 127 12.62 -12.39 14.73
C SER A 127 13.03 -13.78 15.22
N PRO A 128 12.09 -14.71 15.42
CA PRO A 128 12.42 -16.11 15.66
C PRO A 128 13.14 -16.77 14.48
N GLN A 129 12.85 -16.33 13.25
CA GLN A 129 13.42 -16.88 12.02
C GLN A 129 14.91 -16.56 11.84
N LEU A 130 15.31 -15.35 12.27
CA LEU A 130 16.66 -14.82 12.12
C LEU A 130 17.44 -14.81 13.44
N GLU A 131 16.79 -15.17 14.55
CA GLU A 131 17.34 -15.12 15.91
C GLU A 131 17.89 -13.75 16.33
N ASN A 132 17.36 -12.67 15.75
CA ASN A 132 17.74 -11.30 16.04
C ASN A 132 16.55 -10.42 16.41
N SER A 133 16.80 -9.13 16.62
CA SER A 133 15.76 -8.15 16.85
C SER A 133 16.11 -6.85 16.15
N ARG A 134 15.09 -6.13 15.67
CA ARG A 134 15.28 -4.86 14.95
C ARG A 134 14.25 -3.82 15.38
N TYR A 135 14.61 -2.55 15.28
CA TYR A 135 13.63 -1.46 15.36
C TYR A 135 12.81 -1.40 14.07
N TYR A 136 11.76 -0.59 14.12
CA TYR A 136 10.94 -0.27 12.96
C TYR A 136 10.55 1.20 12.98
N SER A 137 10.12 1.70 11.84
CA SER A 137 9.51 3.01 11.67
C SER A 137 8.09 2.83 11.14
N VAL A 138 7.21 3.77 11.48
CA VAL A 138 5.83 3.77 11.01
C VAL A 138 5.50 5.15 10.49
N TYR A 139 4.82 5.23 9.36
CA TYR A 139 4.14 6.43 8.91
C TYR A 139 2.63 6.20 8.88
N LEU A 140 1.90 7.15 9.44
CA LEU A 140 0.45 7.26 9.44
C LEU A 140 0.07 8.49 8.63
N SER A 141 -0.77 8.29 7.62
CA SER A 141 -1.25 9.38 6.77
C SER A 141 -2.06 10.45 7.54
N PRO A 142 -2.29 11.63 6.92
CA PRO A 142 -3.18 12.65 7.47
C PRO A 142 -4.58 12.15 7.87
N LEU A 143 -5.06 11.08 7.24
CA LEU A 143 -6.37 10.47 7.53
C LEU A 143 -6.44 10.01 8.98
N PHE A 144 -5.47 9.22 9.46
CA PHE A 144 -5.55 8.58 10.78
C PHE A 144 -5.45 9.59 11.93
N LEU A 145 -4.79 10.73 11.70
CA LEU A 145 -4.68 11.81 12.68
C LEU A 145 -5.99 12.61 12.83
N GLU A 146 -6.77 12.73 11.75
CA GLU A 146 -8.07 13.42 11.79
C GLU A 146 -9.22 12.48 12.14
N ASN A 147 -9.21 11.30 11.53
CA ASN A 147 -10.24 10.27 11.66
C ASN A 147 -9.63 9.03 12.34
N PRO A 148 -9.54 9.01 13.68
CA PRO A 148 -9.00 7.88 14.44
C PRO A 148 -9.91 6.64 14.43
N LEU A 149 -11.05 6.69 13.71
CA LEU A 149 -11.93 5.55 13.48
C LEU A 149 -11.61 4.88 12.13
N ALA A 150 -10.70 5.46 11.34
CA ALA A 150 -10.28 4.93 10.06
C ALA A 150 -9.51 3.61 10.24
N VAL A 151 -9.76 2.70 9.31
CA VAL A 151 -9.07 1.42 9.19
C VAL A 151 -8.36 1.42 7.84
N SER A 152 -7.09 1.06 7.85
CA SER A 152 -6.26 0.92 6.66
C SER A 152 -6.56 -0.37 5.93
N LYS A 153 -6.77 -0.30 4.61
CA LYS A 153 -6.71 -1.47 3.72
C LYS A 153 -5.33 -1.62 3.07
N HIS A 154 -4.53 -0.56 3.04
CA HIS A 154 -3.28 -0.48 2.28
C HIS A 154 -2.06 -0.40 3.19
N LEU A 155 -1.23 -1.44 3.16
CA LEU A 155 0.02 -1.50 3.91
C LEU A 155 1.21 -1.58 2.96
N LEU A 156 2.17 -0.67 3.11
CA LEU A 156 3.47 -0.76 2.48
C LEU A 156 4.52 -1.15 3.51
N VAL A 157 5.11 -2.34 3.36
CA VAL A 157 6.29 -2.74 4.13
C VAL A 157 7.53 -2.32 3.36
N MET A 158 8.33 -1.43 3.93
CA MET A 158 9.58 -0.97 3.32
C MET A 158 10.80 -1.53 4.04
N HIS A 159 11.79 -1.89 3.25
CA HIS A 159 13.13 -2.27 3.71
C HIS A 159 13.95 -1.02 4.09
N ASP A 160 15.04 -1.21 4.85
CA ASP A 160 15.89 -0.11 5.34
C ASP A 160 15.07 0.99 6.08
N GLY A 161 14.20 0.55 6.99
CA GLY A 161 13.30 1.41 7.76
C GLY A 161 14.00 2.54 8.55
N ASN A 162 15.29 2.39 8.80
CA ASN A 162 16.19 3.36 9.41
C ASN A 162 16.49 4.57 8.53
N ASP A 163 16.26 4.47 7.22
CA ASP A 163 16.59 5.52 6.24
C ASP A 163 15.34 6.21 5.67
N LEU A 164 14.14 5.74 5.97
CA LEU A 164 12.91 6.28 5.34
C LEU A 164 12.60 7.74 5.74
N PHE A 165 13.06 8.18 6.91
CA PHE A 165 12.71 9.48 7.48
C PHE A 165 13.92 10.22 8.02
N SER A 166 13.93 11.54 7.83
CA SER A 166 14.97 12.42 8.36
C SER A 166 14.83 12.53 9.88
N PRO A 167 15.77 12.00 10.70
CA PRO A 167 15.65 12.08 12.15
C PRO A 167 15.65 13.52 12.64
N ASP A 168 14.71 13.85 13.54
CA ASP A 168 14.65 15.14 14.23
C ASP A 168 14.80 14.93 15.74
N PRO A 169 15.99 15.18 16.32
CA PRO A 169 16.23 14.98 17.74
C PRO A 169 15.48 15.98 18.64
N THR A 170 14.81 16.99 18.06
CA THR A 170 13.98 17.94 18.81
C THR A 170 12.57 17.39 19.08
N VAL A 171 12.18 16.32 18.39
CA VAL A 171 10.90 15.62 18.55
C VAL A 171 11.18 14.19 19.01
N SER A 172 10.70 13.84 20.22
CA SER A 172 11.13 12.60 20.90
C SER A 172 10.77 11.30 20.16
N HIS A 173 9.76 11.32 19.30
CA HIS A 173 9.35 10.17 18.48
C HIS A 173 10.00 10.17 17.07
N HIS A 174 10.69 11.25 16.70
CA HIS A 174 11.53 11.34 15.49
C HIS A 174 13.02 11.13 15.79
N THR A 175 13.35 10.87 17.05
CA THR A 175 14.72 10.60 17.48
C THR A 175 15.07 9.17 17.10
N CYS A 176 16.19 8.98 16.38
CA CYS A 176 16.66 7.65 16.06
C CYS A 176 16.88 6.83 17.34
N PRO A 177 16.40 5.57 17.39
CA PRO A 177 16.52 4.74 18.59
C PRO A 177 17.96 4.28 18.84
N ASP A 178 18.84 4.36 17.84
CA ASP A 178 20.28 4.11 17.91
C ASP A 178 21.06 5.03 16.94
N ASP A 179 22.29 4.65 16.57
CA ASP A 179 23.15 5.41 15.66
C ASP A 179 23.02 4.95 14.19
N SER A 180 21.98 4.16 13.84
CA SER A 180 21.83 3.52 12.52
C SER A 180 20.90 4.25 11.54
N CYS A 181 20.26 5.35 11.93
CA CYS A 181 19.34 6.05 11.02
C CYS A 181 20.04 6.92 9.99
N ALA A 182 19.45 6.96 8.79
CA ALA A 182 19.89 7.73 7.63
C ALA A 182 21.36 7.49 7.25
N LEU A 183 21.86 6.25 7.42
CA LEU A 183 23.24 5.89 7.06
C LEU A 183 23.49 5.99 5.56
N PHE A 184 22.46 5.71 4.74
CA PHE A 184 22.49 5.86 3.29
C PHE A 184 21.79 7.13 2.78
N GLY A 185 21.47 8.06 3.70
CA GLY A 185 20.62 9.23 3.44
C GLY A 185 19.18 9.00 3.90
N SER A 186 18.37 10.07 3.84
CA SER A 186 16.93 10.00 4.13
C SER A 186 16.12 10.03 2.84
N TRP A 187 15.07 9.22 2.77
CA TRP A 187 14.10 9.27 1.67
C TRP A 187 13.17 10.48 1.77
N ASP A 188 12.96 11.01 2.99
CA ASP A 188 11.94 12.03 3.29
C ASP A 188 10.53 11.62 2.82
N LEU A 189 10.25 10.33 3.01
CA LEU A 189 9.07 9.60 2.49
C LEU A 189 7.74 10.23 2.92
N ASP A 190 7.68 10.77 4.14
CA ASP A 190 6.49 11.40 4.71
C ASP A 190 5.99 12.56 3.84
N SER A 191 6.90 13.41 3.37
CA SER A 191 6.56 14.59 2.58
C SER A 191 5.99 14.25 1.19
N ASP A 192 6.50 13.20 0.55
CA ASP A 192 6.03 12.75 -0.75
C ASP A 192 4.67 12.06 -0.65
N ILE A 193 4.46 11.22 0.37
CA ILE A 193 3.16 10.58 0.62
C ILE A 193 2.11 11.64 0.97
N ASP A 194 2.41 12.56 1.88
CA ASP A 194 1.51 13.67 2.24
C ASP A 194 1.09 14.47 1.01
N ASN A 195 2.06 14.81 0.15
CA ASN A 195 1.80 15.53 -1.08
C ASN A 195 0.91 14.73 -2.05
N ALA A 196 1.21 13.45 -2.25
CA ALA A 196 0.44 12.57 -3.13
C ALA A 196 -1.01 12.41 -2.65
N ILE A 197 -1.22 12.23 -1.34
CA ILE A 197 -2.55 12.14 -0.72
C ILE A 197 -3.30 13.46 -0.86
N VAL A 198 -2.71 14.58 -0.44
CA VAL A 198 -3.40 15.88 -0.41
C VAL A 198 -3.80 16.37 -1.81
N ASN A 199 -3.02 16.01 -2.83
CA ASN A 199 -3.33 16.30 -4.23
C ASN A 199 -4.23 15.24 -4.90
N GLY A 200 -4.70 14.25 -4.15
CA GLY A 200 -5.65 13.25 -4.62
C GLY A 200 -5.07 12.31 -5.67
N ARG A 201 -3.78 11.97 -5.54
CA ARG A 201 -3.06 11.08 -6.46
C ARG A 201 -2.98 9.64 -5.95
N ILE A 202 -3.07 9.45 -4.63
CA ILE A 202 -3.09 8.14 -3.99
C ILE A 202 -4.15 8.05 -2.88
N TYR A 203 -4.54 6.83 -2.53
CA TYR A 203 -5.44 6.53 -1.42
C TYR A 203 -4.92 7.07 -0.10
N SER A 204 -5.85 7.57 0.72
CA SER A 204 -5.50 8.23 1.98
C SER A 204 -5.32 7.29 3.16
N ASP A 205 -5.65 6.02 3.03
CA ASP A 205 -5.57 5.01 4.10
C ASP A 205 -4.26 4.20 4.06
N LEU A 206 -3.23 4.71 3.38
CA LEU A 206 -1.90 4.12 3.36
C LEU A 206 -1.21 4.22 4.74
N ILE A 207 -0.69 3.09 5.20
CA ILE A 207 0.28 3.00 6.29
C ILE A 207 1.60 2.47 5.72
N VAL A 208 2.72 3.05 6.15
CA VAL A 208 4.04 2.49 5.85
C VAL A 208 4.66 1.91 7.12
N LEU A 209 5.14 0.68 7.04
CA LEU A 209 5.94 0.02 8.06
C LEU A 209 7.36 -0.20 7.53
N GLY A 210 8.31 0.59 8.03
CA GLY A 210 9.73 0.44 7.71
C GLY A 210 10.41 -0.53 8.67
N LEU A 211 10.97 -1.62 8.17
CA LEU A 211 11.76 -2.55 9.00
C LEU A 211 13.23 -2.16 8.92
N PHE A 212 13.86 -1.86 10.06
CA PHE A 212 15.28 -1.52 10.07
C PHE A 212 16.10 -2.68 9.50
N SER A 213 17.15 -2.36 8.75
CA SER A 213 18.18 -3.34 8.47
C SER A 213 18.98 -3.65 9.75
N THR A 214 19.71 -4.75 9.72
CA THR A 214 20.61 -5.16 10.80
C THR A 214 22.03 -5.21 10.28
N ASP A 215 22.99 -5.53 11.15
CA ASP A 215 24.37 -5.81 10.70
C ASP A 215 24.41 -6.93 9.64
N GLU A 216 23.41 -7.82 9.62
CA GLU A 216 23.30 -8.94 8.68
C GLU A 216 22.47 -8.59 7.44
N ARG A 217 22.33 -7.30 7.10
CA ARG A 217 21.55 -6.81 5.96
C ARG A 217 21.85 -7.57 4.66
N GLU A 218 23.12 -7.81 4.36
CA GLU A 218 23.52 -8.52 3.14
C GLU A 218 23.00 -9.96 3.13
N ASP A 219 23.13 -10.68 4.24
CA ASP A 219 22.61 -12.04 4.38
C ASP A 219 21.07 -12.07 4.28
N GLU A 220 20.40 -11.13 4.96
CA GLU A 220 18.94 -11.08 5.06
C GLU A 220 18.24 -10.60 3.78
N TYR A 221 18.86 -9.72 3.00
CA TYR A 221 18.25 -9.14 1.80
C TYR A 221 18.64 -9.88 0.51
N THR A 222 19.35 -11.00 0.63
CA THR A 222 19.75 -11.81 -0.52
C THR A 222 19.33 -13.25 -0.30
N TYR A 223 18.57 -13.79 -1.25
CA TYR A 223 17.98 -15.12 -1.15
C TYR A 223 18.98 -16.24 -1.48
N SER A 224 20.06 -15.92 -2.18
CA SER A 224 21.14 -16.86 -2.50
C SER A 224 22.48 -16.38 -1.95
N PHE A 225 23.36 -17.34 -1.68
CA PHE A 225 24.73 -17.07 -1.24
C PHE A 225 25.62 -16.73 -2.43
N ASP A 226 26.17 -15.52 -2.47
CA ASP A 226 27.11 -15.10 -3.51
C ASP A 226 28.55 -15.42 -3.06
N VAL A 227 29.21 -16.33 -3.80
CA VAL A 227 30.59 -16.75 -3.49
C VAL A 227 31.60 -15.61 -3.64
N SER A 228 31.37 -14.65 -4.53
CA SER A 228 32.27 -13.51 -4.72
C SER A 228 32.17 -12.47 -3.61
N GLU A 229 30.98 -12.29 -3.03
CA GLU A 229 30.77 -11.37 -1.89
C GLU A 229 31.06 -12.08 -0.55
N GLY A 230 30.85 -13.39 -0.48
CA GLY A 230 31.13 -14.21 0.70
C GLY A 230 30.02 -14.18 1.76
N CYS A 231 28.83 -13.73 1.38
CA CYS A 231 27.64 -13.57 2.19
C CYS A 231 26.38 -13.94 1.38
N GLY A 232 25.23 -13.91 2.03
CA GLY A 232 23.91 -14.13 1.44
C GLY A 232 23.22 -15.44 1.84
N GLY A 233 21.96 -15.57 1.43
CA GLY A 233 21.20 -16.82 1.52
C GLY A 233 20.19 -16.90 2.66
N ASP A 234 19.96 -15.80 3.39
CA ASP A 234 18.97 -15.74 4.48
C ASP A 234 17.68 -15.01 4.06
N GLY A 235 17.54 -14.61 2.80
CA GLY A 235 16.34 -13.96 2.24
C GLY A 235 15.02 -14.65 2.56
N ASP A 236 14.95 -15.98 2.47
CA ASP A 236 13.75 -16.74 2.82
C ASP A 236 13.37 -16.60 4.30
N LYS A 237 14.37 -16.61 5.19
CA LYS A 237 14.13 -16.42 6.63
C LYS A 237 13.64 -15.00 6.90
N TYR A 238 14.16 -14.02 6.18
CA TYR A 238 13.72 -12.63 6.30
C TYR A 238 12.27 -12.45 5.80
N LEU A 239 11.91 -13.04 4.66
CA LEU A 239 10.53 -13.02 4.17
C LEU A 239 9.57 -13.81 5.07
N SER A 240 10.00 -14.93 5.66
CA SER A 240 9.24 -15.65 6.69
C SER A 240 9.07 -14.82 7.96
N PHE A 241 10.09 -14.04 8.37
CA PHE A 241 9.93 -13.10 9.46
C PHE A 241 8.83 -12.07 9.18
N ILE A 242 8.78 -11.50 7.96
CA ILE A 242 7.72 -10.56 7.61
C ILE A 242 6.35 -11.26 7.63
N SER A 243 6.21 -12.36 6.89
CA SER A 243 4.91 -13.02 6.67
C SER A 243 4.37 -13.75 7.90
N ASP A 244 5.22 -14.42 8.68
CA ASP A 244 4.81 -15.27 9.80
C ASP A 244 4.93 -14.58 11.17
N THR A 245 5.72 -13.50 11.27
CA THR A 245 5.93 -12.80 12.53
C THR A 245 5.39 -11.37 12.49
N VAL A 246 5.75 -10.56 11.49
CA VAL A 246 5.34 -9.15 11.44
C VAL A 246 3.85 -9.00 11.13
N LEU A 247 3.39 -9.55 10.01
CA LEU A 247 1.99 -9.40 9.57
C LEU A 247 0.97 -9.92 10.61
N PRO A 248 1.16 -11.09 11.25
CA PRO A 248 0.23 -11.57 12.26
C PRO A 248 0.23 -10.76 13.57
N ASN A 249 1.21 -9.87 13.77
CA ASN A 249 1.35 -9.04 14.96
C ASN A 249 1.11 -7.55 14.70
N LEU A 250 0.55 -7.16 13.55
CA LEU A 250 0.34 -5.74 13.20
C LEU A 250 -0.45 -4.96 14.26
N ASP A 251 -1.46 -5.55 14.90
CA ASP A 251 -2.20 -4.89 15.98
C ASP A 251 -1.31 -4.48 17.17
N ASN A 252 -0.29 -5.27 17.48
CA ASN A 252 0.67 -4.95 18.54
C ASN A 252 1.70 -3.90 18.09
N ILE A 253 1.96 -3.80 16.79
CA ILE A 253 2.95 -2.91 16.18
C ILE A 253 2.36 -1.53 15.94
N LEU A 254 1.16 -1.49 15.34
CA LEU A 254 0.52 -0.29 14.81
C LEU A 254 -0.65 0.20 15.70
N GLY A 255 -1.24 -0.70 16.49
CA GLY A 255 -2.45 -0.44 17.28
C GLY A 255 -3.63 -1.31 16.83
N ASP A 256 -4.39 -1.79 17.80
CA ASP A 256 -5.48 -2.77 17.63
C ASP A 256 -6.55 -2.26 16.64
N GLY A 257 -6.78 -3.02 15.57
CA GLY A 257 -7.81 -2.76 14.56
C GLY A 257 -7.49 -1.62 13.60
N LEU A 258 -6.24 -1.14 13.55
CA LEU A 258 -5.84 -0.06 12.62
C LEU A 258 -5.69 -0.55 11.17
N VAL A 259 -5.40 -1.85 10.98
CA VAL A 259 -5.17 -2.45 9.66
C VAL A 259 -6.12 -3.63 9.44
N ASP A 260 -6.91 -3.59 8.37
CA ASP A 260 -7.74 -4.68 7.85
C ASP A 260 -7.33 -4.93 6.39
N ALA A 261 -6.04 -5.14 6.17
CA ALA A 261 -5.46 -5.31 4.84
C ALA A 261 -5.59 -6.77 4.39
N PRO A 262 -6.30 -7.05 3.28
CA PRO A 262 -6.19 -8.36 2.63
C PRO A 262 -4.80 -8.50 2.00
N THR A 263 -4.38 -9.73 1.74
CA THR A 263 -3.08 -10.02 1.11
C THR A 263 -2.85 -9.22 -0.18
N LYS A 264 -3.88 -9.01 -0.99
CA LYS A 264 -3.79 -8.22 -2.24
C LYS A 264 -3.47 -6.73 -2.06
N ASP A 265 -3.50 -6.21 -0.83
CA ASP A 265 -3.27 -4.78 -0.52
C ASP A 265 -2.09 -4.57 0.45
N ILE A 266 -1.22 -5.59 0.58
CA ILE A 266 0.07 -5.51 1.27
C ILE A 266 1.17 -5.47 0.22
N TYR A 267 2.06 -4.48 0.30
CA TYR A 267 3.10 -4.26 -0.70
C TYR A 267 4.48 -4.32 -0.05
N LEU A 268 5.47 -4.83 -0.78
CA LEU A 268 6.89 -4.75 -0.39
C LEU A 268 7.59 -3.71 -1.24
N ALA A 269 8.51 -2.93 -0.67
CA ALA A 269 9.39 -2.09 -1.47
C ALA A 269 10.73 -1.81 -0.81
N GLY A 270 11.75 -1.57 -1.62
CA GLY A 270 13.05 -1.11 -1.15
C GLY A 270 13.96 -0.72 -2.31
N SER A 271 15.16 -0.26 -1.96
CA SER A 271 16.23 -0.01 -2.93
C SER A 271 17.37 -0.99 -2.80
N ASP A 272 18.23 -1.10 -3.82
CA ASP A 272 19.48 -1.88 -3.75
C ASP A 272 19.18 -3.36 -3.39
N LEU A 273 19.75 -3.92 -2.31
CA LEU A 273 19.40 -5.25 -1.82
C LEU A 273 17.95 -5.34 -1.34
N GLY A 274 17.39 -4.25 -0.78
CA GLY A 274 15.97 -4.13 -0.45
C GLY A 274 15.07 -4.26 -1.69
N GLY A 275 15.51 -3.72 -2.83
CA GLY A 275 14.83 -3.89 -4.12
C GLY A 275 14.93 -5.33 -4.64
N LEU A 276 16.08 -5.97 -4.44
CA LEU A 276 16.29 -7.39 -4.80
C LEU A 276 15.37 -8.32 -4.01
N ILE A 277 15.33 -8.20 -2.67
CA ILE A 277 14.51 -9.05 -1.81
C ILE A 277 13.00 -8.80 -2.02
N SER A 278 12.60 -7.56 -2.29
CA SER A 278 11.21 -7.25 -2.70
C SER A 278 10.85 -8.02 -3.97
N CYS A 279 11.68 -7.95 -5.01
CA CYS A 279 11.42 -8.66 -6.26
C CYS A 279 11.41 -10.17 -6.07
N TYR A 280 12.38 -10.74 -5.34
CA TYR A 280 12.41 -12.16 -5.03
C TYR A 280 11.13 -12.60 -4.30
N GLY A 281 10.73 -11.87 -3.26
CA GLY A 281 9.56 -12.21 -2.45
C GLY A 281 8.22 -12.15 -3.18
N GLY A 282 8.14 -11.50 -4.36
CA GLY A 282 6.94 -11.51 -5.20
C GLY A 282 7.02 -12.35 -6.47
N LEU A 283 8.21 -12.80 -6.85
CA LEU A 283 8.46 -13.50 -8.13
C LEU A 283 8.84 -14.97 -7.96
N ASP A 284 9.39 -15.37 -6.81
CA ASP A 284 9.58 -16.77 -6.48
C ASP A 284 8.33 -17.33 -5.79
N ASN A 285 7.70 -18.35 -6.40
CA ASN A 285 6.51 -18.99 -5.85
C ASN A 285 6.81 -19.85 -4.63
N THR A 286 8.08 -20.09 -4.33
CA THR A 286 8.51 -20.81 -3.12
C THR A 286 8.95 -19.90 -1.98
N ALA A 287 9.15 -18.60 -2.26
CA ALA A 287 9.49 -17.63 -1.24
C ALA A 287 8.38 -17.53 -0.19
N SER A 288 8.78 -17.29 1.05
CA SER A 288 7.84 -17.19 2.17
C SER A 288 6.84 -16.04 1.95
N GLY A 289 5.55 -16.33 2.11
CA GLY A 289 4.46 -15.43 1.76
C GLY A 289 3.91 -15.66 0.35
N CYS A 290 4.62 -16.35 -0.54
CA CYS A 290 4.13 -16.79 -1.85
C CYS A 290 3.79 -18.30 -1.94
N ASP A 291 4.01 -19.05 -0.86
CA ASP A 291 3.90 -20.52 -0.79
C ASP A 291 2.48 -21.06 -0.50
N SER A 292 1.47 -20.18 -0.45
CA SER A 292 0.08 -20.54 -0.16
C SER A 292 -0.70 -21.01 -1.39
N PRO A 293 -1.62 -21.99 -1.27
CA PRO A 293 -2.54 -22.38 -2.35
C PRO A 293 -3.42 -21.22 -2.88
N SER A 294 -3.53 -20.14 -2.09
CA SER A 294 -4.26 -18.92 -2.41
C SER A 294 -3.44 -17.92 -3.23
N GLY A 295 -2.16 -18.22 -3.51
CA GLY A 295 -1.19 -17.31 -4.13
C GLY A 295 -0.42 -16.49 -3.09
N CYS A 296 0.19 -15.40 -3.54
CA CYS A 296 1.07 -14.59 -2.71
C CYS A 296 0.35 -13.61 -1.77
N HIS A 297 0.96 -13.38 -0.60
CA HIS A 297 0.54 -12.44 0.43
C HIS A 297 0.70 -10.98 0.00
N TRP A 298 1.41 -10.73 -1.10
CA TRP A 298 1.72 -9.38 -1.58
C TRP A 298 0.82 -9.00 -2.77
N GLY A 299 0.24 -7.82 -2.70
CA GLY A 299 -0.42 -7.13 -3.81
C GLY A 299 0.56 -6.60 -4.86
N GLY A 300 1.80 -6.33 -4.46
CA GLY A 300 2.85 -5.89 -5.36
C GLY A 300 4.22 -5.70 -4.70
N VAL A 301 5.23 -5.56 -5.55
CA VAL A 301 6.64 -5.44 -5.16
C VAL A 301 7.32 -4.29 -5.89
N GLY A 302 7.95 -3.41 -5.13
CA GLY A 302 8.60 -2.19 -5.60
C GLY A 302 10.12 -2.33 -5.53
N CYS A 303 10.74 -2.55 -6.68
CA CYS A 303 12.17 -2.82 -6.79
C CYS A 303 12.87 -1.60 -7.38
N LEU A 304 13.44 -0.77 -6.51
CA LEU A 304 14.19 0.43 -6.91
C LEU A 304 15.68 0.10 -6.97
N SER A 305 16.31 0.33 -8.13
CA SER A 305 17.72 -0.01 -8.38
C SER A 305 18.10 -1.40 -7.85
N PRO A 306 17.32 -2.46 -8.11
CA PRO A 306 17.54 -3.75 -7.48
C PRO A 306 18.86 -4.36 -7.97
N CYS A 307 19.60 -4.99 -7.05
CA CYS A 307 20.87 -5.66 -7.35
C CYS A 307 20.71 -6.97 -8.11
N PHE A 308 20.21 -6.90 -9.34
CA PHE A 308 20.04 -8.05 -10.23
C PHE A 308 21.37 -8.59 -10.77
N TRP A 309 22.50 -7.97 -10.46
CA TRP A 309 23.83 -8.54 -10.65
C TRP A 309 24.16 -9.67 -9.65
N TRP A 310 23.47 -9.73 -8.50
CA TRP A 310 23.73 -10.67 -7.41
C TRP A 310 23.79 -12.11 -7.87
N ASP A 311 24.74 -12.87 -7.33
CA ASP A 311 24.96 -14.30 -7.58
C ASP A 311 24.93 -14.64 -9.08
N GLN A 312 25.76 -13.94 -9.84
CA GLN A 312 25.88 -14.13 -11.29
C GLN A 312 24.56 -13.89 -12.07
N GLN A 313 23.75 -12.92 -11.62
CA GLN A 313 22.44 -12.60 -12.19
C GLN A 313 21.41 -13.72 -12.00
N ASP A 314 21.40 -14.37 -10.83
CA ASP A 314 20.48 -15.48 -10.55
C ASP A 314 19.01 -15.10 -10.79
N MET A 315 18.60 -13.88 -10.42
CA MET A 315 17.25 -13.37 -10.67
C MET A 315 16.83 -13.49 -12.14
N LEU A 316 17.76 -13.22 -13.07
CA LEU A 316 17.52 -13.27 -14.51
C LEU A 316 17.64 -14.68 -15.10
N THR A 317 18.45 -15.53 -14.47
CA THR A 317 18.86 -16.83 -15.02
C THR A 317 18.11 -18.01 -14.43
N ASP A 318 17.53 -17.85 -13.23
CA ASP A 318 16.73 -18.87 -12.55
C ASP A 318 15.39 -18.33 -12.01
N VAL A 319 15.38 -17.35 -11.11
CA VAL A 319 14.13 -16.93 -10.41
C VAL A 319 13.00 -16.56 -11.38
N ILE A 320 13.21 -15.60 -12.29
CA ILE A 320 12.16 -15.22 -13.26
C ILE A 320 11.77 -16.38 -14.19
N PRO A 321 12.69 -17.10 -14.87
CA PRO A 321 12.31 -18.13 -15.84
C PRO A 321 11.81 -19.45 -15.23
N SER A 322 12.05 -19.74 -13.95
CA SER A 322 11.70 -21.02 -13.32
C SER A 322 10.37 -21.03 -12.57
N ASN A 323 9.70 -19.87 -12.46
CA ASN A 323 8.48 -19.72 -11.67
C ASN A 323 7.21 -19.58 -12.53
N GLU A 324 6.08 -20.05 -11.99
CA GLU A 324 4.77 -19.84 -12.63
C GLU A 324 4.34 -18.38 -12.49
N VAL A 325 3.81 -17.79 -13.56
CA VAL A 325 3.36 -16.40 -13.56
C VAL A 325 2.20 -16.20 -12.60
N ASN A 326 2.40 -15.34 -11.59
CA ASN A 326 1.31 -14.77 -10.83
C ASN A 326 0.73 -13.56 -11.58
N ALA A 327 -0.33 -13.79 -12.35
CA ALA A 327 -0.96 -12.76 -13.17
C ALA A 327 -1.57 -11.59 -12.38
N ALA A 328 -1.73 -11.70 -11.05
CA ALA A 328 -2.23 -10.62 -10.20
C ALA A 328 -1.10 -9.80 -9.54
N MET A 329 0.14 -10.29 -9.57
CA MET A 329 1.27 -9.61 -8.93
C MET A 329 1.64 -8.34 -9.70
N ARG A 330 1.75 -7.24 -8.97
CA ARG A 330 2.15 -5.94 -9.52
C ARG A 330 3.63 -5.71 -9.25
N VAL A 331 4.41 -5.39 -10.28
CA VAL A 331 5.86 -5.24 -10.18
C VAL A 331 6.24 -3.85 -10.65
N PHE A 332 6.86 -3.06 -9.77
CA PHE A 332 7.46 -1.78 -10.14
C PHE A 332 8.98 -1.93 -10.21
N LEU A 333 9.56 -1.68 -11.38
CA LEU A 333 11.00 -1.68 -11.61
C LEU A 333 11.47 -0.24 -11.87
N GLY A 334 12.09 0.39 -10.87
CA GLY A 334 12.67 1.72 -10.99
C GLY A 334 14.20 1.66 -11.01
N TYR A 335 14.87 2.51 -11.79
CA TYR A 335 16.34 2.59 -11.79
C TYR A 335 16.85 3.93 -12.35
N GLY A 336 18.09 4.31 -12.07
CA GLY A 336 18.79 5.43 -12.69
C GLY A 336 19.41 5.04 -14.03
N SER A 337 19.34 5.93 -15.03
CA SER A 337 19.84 5.62 -16.38
C SER A 337 21.36 5.43 -16.47
N GLU A 338 22.12 5.92 -15.47
CA GLU A 338 23.57 5.83 -15.42
C GLU A 338 24.07 4.72 -14.47
N GLU A 339 23.17 3.90 -13.93
CA GLU A 339 23.54 2.76 -13.10
C GLU A 339 24.22 1.65 -13.92
N GLU A 340 25.21 0.99 -13.32
CA GLU A 340 25.86 -0.17 -13.93
C GLU A 340 24.84 -1.31 -14.15
N ASP A 341 23.90 -1.47 -13.22
CA ASP A 341 22.90 -2.54 -13.26
C ASP A 341 21.63 -2.20 -14.06
N ALA A 342 21.54 -0.98 -14.63
CA ALA A 342 20.42 -0.54 -15.45
C ALA A 342 20.09 -1.53 -16.60
N LEU A 343 21.11 -2.18 -17.16
CA LEU A 343 20.92 -3.19 -18.19
C LEU A 343 20.20 -4.43 -17.65
N ASN A 344 20.51 -4.87 -16.44
CA ASN A 344 19.89 -6.06 -15.84
C ASN A 344 18.44 -5.77 -15.44
N VAL A 345 18.13 -4.57 -14.94
CA VAL A 345 16.73 -4.14 -14.73
C VAL A 345 15.94 -4.15 -16.04
N ASN A 346 16.54 -3.71 -17.14
CA ASN A 346 15.91 -3.80 -18.46
C ASN A 346 15.69 -5.24 -18.92
N LYS A 347 16.67 -6.14 -18.70
CA LYS A 347 16.50 -7.56 -19.02
C LYS A 347 15.40 -8.20 -18.18
N ALA A 348 15.33 -7.91 -16.88
CA ALA A 348 14.30 -8.42 -15.98
C ALA A 348 12.91 -8.04 -16.47
N TYR A 349 12.69 -6.77 -16.84
CA TYR A 349 11.43 -6.32 -17.40
C TYR A 349 10.99 -7.15 -18.62
N TYR A 350 11.89 -7.34 -19.59
CA TYR A 350 11.55 -8.11 -20.78
C TYR A 350 11.42 -9.62 -20.51
N ALA A 351 12.16 -10.15 -19.52
CA ALA A 351 12.00 -11.53 -19.08
C ALA A 351 10.62 -11.76 -18.47
N LEU A 352 10.16 -10.88 -17.57
CA LEU A 352 8.81 -10.94 -17.00
C LEU A 352 7.72 -10.93 -18.08
N LEU A 353 7.84 -10.04 -19.07
CA LEU A 353 6.90 -10.01 -20.19
C LEU A 353 6.97 -11.28 -21.05
N ASN A 354 8.14 -11.89 -21.20
CA ASN A 354 8.32 -13.14 -21.93
C ASN A 354 7.67 -14.33 -21.22
N GLU A 355 7.74 -14.37 -19.89
CA GLU A 355 7.11 -15.43 -19.09
C GLU A 355 5.59 -15.28 -19.04
N GLY A 356 5.05 -14.08 -19.27
CA GLY A 356 3.62 -13.86 -19.48
C GLY A 356 2.97 -12.81 -18.57
N TYR A 357 3.77 -12.03 -17.84
CA TYR A 357 3.25 -10.88 -17.10
C TYR A 357 2.69 -9.81 -18.06
N SER A 358 1.58 -9.17 -17.68
CA SER A 358 1.00 -8.06 -18.45
C SER A 358 1.78 -6.76 -18.23
N THR A 359 1.79 -5.87 -19.24
CA THR A 359 2.28 -4.50 -19.09
C THR A 359 1.48 -3.66 -18.10
N ASP A 360 0.25 -4.08 -17.77
CA ASP A 360 -0.56 -3.43 -16.74
C ASP A 360 -0.03 -3.77 -15.33
N ASN A 361 0.60 -4.94 -15.20
CA ASN A 361 1.10 -5.51 -13.94
C ASN A 361 2.62 -5.42 -13.78
N VAL A 362 3.34 -4.97 -14.81
CA VAL A 362 4.78 -4.68 -14.71
C VAL A 362 5.04 -3.28 -15.22
N ARG A 363 5.30 -2.36 -14.30
CA ARG A 363 5.67 -0.98 -14.59
C ARG A 363 7.18 -0.83 -14.48
N LYS A 364 7.79 -0.20 -15.48
CA LYS A 364 9.21 0.15 -15.47
C LYS A 364 9.38 1.64 -15.65
N GLU A 365 10.13 2.26 -14.75
CA GLU A 365 10.47 3.68 -14.79
C GLU A 365 11.97 3.88 -14.63
N TYR A 366 12.47 5.03 -15.11
CA TYR A 366 13.86 5.39 -14.86
C TYR A 366 14.06 6.89 -14.67
N ALA A 367 14.99 7.23 -13.77
CA ALA A 367 15.44 8.60 -13.60
C ALA A 367 16.54 8.90 -14.64
N LEU A 368 16.27 9.84 -15.56
CA LEU A 368 17.25 10.24 -16.55
C LEU A 368 18.42 10.96 -15.86
N TRP A 369 19.64 10.52 -16.15
CA TRP A 369 20.89 10.92 -15.47
C TRP A 369 20.98 10.49 -14.00
N GLY A 370 20.04 9.66 -13.53
CA GLY A 370 20.07 9.10 -12.17
C GLY A 370 21.14 8.03 -12.01
N GLY A 371 21.74 7.98 -10.83
CA GLY A 371 22.70 6.95 -10.41
C GLY A 371 22.09 6.00 -9.38
N HIS A 372 22.95 5.25 -8.69
CA HIS A 372 22.54 4.32 -7.64
C HIS A 372 22.55 5.05 -6.28
N ASP A 373 21.55 5.90 -6.06
CA ASP A 373 21.50 6.80 -4.91
C ASP A 373 20.08 7.18 -4.48
N ILE A 374 19.99 7.74 -3.26
CA ILE A 374 18.74 8.22 -2.66
C ILE A 374 18.00 9.24 -3.53
N THR A 375 18.71 10.09 -4.27
CA THR A 375 18.07 11.11 -5.13
C THR A 375 17.28 10.45 -6.26
N THR A 376 17.85 9.39 -6.84
CA THR A 376 17.21 8.58 -7.86
C THR A 376 15.98 7.87 -7.32
N TRP A 377 16.09 7.28 -6.14
CA TRP A 377 14.98 6.54 -5.54
C TRP A 377 13.82 7.44 -5.14
N THR A 378 14.09 8.58 -4.50
CA THR A 378 13.06 9.60 -4.20
C THR A 378 12.41 10.14 -5.48
N THR A 379 13.16 10.30 -6.58
CA THR A 379 12.59 10.72 -7.88
C THR A 379 11.56 9.71 -8.43
N LEU A 380 11.76 8.42 -8.16
CA LEU A 380 10.93 7.33 -8.66
C LEU A 380 9.78 6.96 -7.71
N LEU A 381 9.86 7.41 -6.46
CA LEU A 381 8.90 7.09 -5.40
C LEU A 381 7.48 7.50 -5.78
N ASP A 382 7.31 8.66 -6.42
CA ASP A 382 6.00 9.14 -6.88
C ASP A 382 5.31 8.15 -7.83
N GLY A 383 6.06 7.66 -8.82
CA GLY A 383 5.57 6.68 -9.79
C GLY A 383 5.21 5.34 -9.12
N LEU A 384 6.01 4.92 -8.14
CA LEU A 384 5.75 3.71 -7.35
C LEU A 384 4.47 3.86 -6.52
N LEU A 385 4.32 4.96 -5.78
CA LEU A 385 3.17 5.22 -4.91
C LEU A 385 1.88 5.32 -5.73
N VAL A 386 1.90 6.08 -6.84
CA VAL A 386 0.75 6.20 -7.74
C VAL A 386 0.42 4.85 -8.36
N TYR A 387 1.43 4.07 -8.75
CA TYR A 387 1.18 2.73 -9.24
C TYR A 387 0.46 1.92 -8.17
N PHE A 388 1.01 1.72 -6.98
CA PHE A 388 0.38 0.85 -5.98
C PHE A 388 -0.96 1.34 -5.44
N PHE A 389 -1.10 2.64 -5.17
CA PHE A 389 -2.16 3.16 -4.33
C PHE A 389 -3.13 4.10 -5.07
N SER A 390 -3.42 3.80 -6.34
CA SER A 390 -4.50 4.45 -7.08
C SER A 390 -5.23 3.45 -7.98
N ASP A 391 -6.46 3.77 -8.39
CA ASP A 391 -7.10 3.05 -9.49
C ASP A 391 -6.31 3.40 -10.76
N ALA A 392 -5.60 2.41 -11.31
CA ALA A 392 -4.63 2.58 -12.40
C ALA A 392 -5.20 3.40 -13.58
N GLU A 393 -4.40 4.33 -14.12
CA GLU A 393 -4.69 5.06 -15.37
C GLU A 393 -4.67 4.18 -16.62
#